data_AF-A0A943K0B3-F1
#
_entry.id   AF-A0A943K0B3-F1
#
_cell.length_a   1.000
_cell.length_b   1.000
_cell.length_c   1.000
_cell.angle_alpha   90.00
_cell.angle_beta   90.00
_cell.angle_gamma   90.00
#
_symmetry.space_group_name_H-M   'P 1'
#
loop_
_entity.id
_entity.type
_entity.pdbx_description
1 polymer ?
#
loop_
_entity_poly.entity_id
_entity_poly.type
_entity_poly.pdbx_seq_one_letter_code
_entity_poly.pdbx_strand_id
1 'polypeptide(L)'
;MPFRYRLQKILDFRIRKKEEQLQVVQKAQQAVFEAEENIRKNNEEIRDTQINMRQANPMMYETYDKYLIHLWEKAEQLEQIRQEAQRRLDIEKQKLIKLEQGVKVLEKHKEKNREAYIAEEKAAELKQFSELGVTRFFAQSKEKQEEEEKEVLRQLAQLEENL
;
A
#
# COMPACT_ATOMS: atom_id res chain seq x y z
N MET A 1 22.51 -11.84 -7.89
CA MET A 1 22.07 -10.74 -8.80
C MET A 1 21.09 -9.84 -8.04
N PRO A 2 20.77 -8.61 -8.43
CA PRO A 2 19.72 -7.86 -7.73
C PRO A 2 18.33 -8.44 -8.04
N PHE A 3 17.49 -8.62 -7.02
CA PHE A 3 16.11 -9.11 -7.18
C PHE A 3 15.29 -8.20 -8.10
N ARG A 4 14.70 -8.78 -9.16
CA ARG A 4 13.81 -8.08 -10.09
C ARG A 4 12.42 -8.70 -10.06
N TYR A 5 11.43 -7.91 -9.66
CA TYR A 5 10.06 -8.37 -9.61
C TYR A 5 9.39 -8.30 -10.98
N ARG A 6 8.95 -9.44 -11.51
CA ARG A 6 8.35 -9.57 -12.85
C ARG A 6 7.10 -8.69 -13.05
N LEU A 7 6.29 -8.50 -12.01
CA LEU A 7 5.05 -7.73 -12.08
C LEU A 7 5.21 -6.28 -11.60
N GLN A 8 6.43 -5.73 -11.54
CA GLN A 8 6.68 -4.38 -11.04
C GLN A 8 5.87 -3.33 -11.81
N LYS A 9 5.85 -3.41 -13.15
CA LYS A 9 5.06 -2.49 -14.00
C LYS A 9 3.56 -2.49 -13.66
N ILE A 10 3.02 -3.66 -13.33
CA ILE A 10 1.60 -3.81 -12.98
C ILE A 10 1.33 -3.25 -11.58
N LEU A 11 2.25 -3.46 -10.64
CA LEU A 11 2.17 -2.86 -9.30
C LEU A 11 2.16 -1.33 -9.39
N ASP A 12 3.10 -0.75 -10.15
CA ASP A 12 3.20 0.71 -10.34
C ASP A 12 1.93 1.27 -11.00
N PHE A 13 1.39 0.57 -12.00
CA PHE A 13 0.12 0.94 -12.64
C PHE A 13 -1.06 0.94 -11.66
N ARG A 14 -1.16 -0.07 -10.78
CA ARG A 14 -2.22 -0.12 -9.76
C ARG A 14 -2.05 0.98 -8.70
N ILE A 15 -0.81 1.30 -8.32
CA ILE A 15 -0.52 2.41 -7.41
C ILE A 15 -0.99 3.73 -8.03
N ARG A 16 -0.66 4.00 -9.30
CA ARG A 16 -1.13 5.20 -10.00
C ARG A 16 -2.65 5.28 -10.05
N LYS A 17 -3.33 4.18 -10.40
CA LYS A 17 -4.81 4.13 -10.40
C LYS A 17 -5.41 4.38 -9.01
N LYS A 18 -4.76 3.89 -7.95
CA LYS A 18 -5.16 4.18 -6.57
C LYS A 18 -5.01 5.68 -6.27
N GLU A 19 -3.91 6.29 -6.68
CA GLU A 19 -3.64 7.73 -6.49
C GLU A 19 -4.64 8.60 -7.27
N GLU A 20 -4.95 8.24 -8.51
CA GLU A 20 -6.00 8.89 -9.31
C GLU A 20 -7.36 8.82 -8.60
N GLN A 21 -7.75 7.64 -8.11
CA GLN A 21 -8.99 7.47 -7.37
C GLN A 21 -8.99 8.25 -6.04
N LEU A 22 -7.85 8.37 -5.38
CA LEU A 22 -7.71 9.17 -4.16
C LEU A 22 -8.01 10.65 -4.43
N GLN A 23 -7.51 11.19 -5.54
CA GLN A 23 -7.83 12.57 -5.95
C GLN A 23 -9.33 12.75 -6.22
N VAL A 24 -9.99 11.75 -6.81
CA VAL A 24 -11.45 11.78 -7.02
C VAL A 24 -12.20 11.80 -5.69
N VAL A 25 -11.80 10.96 -4.73
CA VAL A 25 -12.38 10.94 -3.38
C VAL A 25 -12.19 12.29 -2.67
N GLN A 26 -11.00 12.89 -2.78
CA GLN A 26 -10.73 14.22 -2.19
C GLN A 26 -11.66 15.30 -2.78
N LYS A 27 -11.86 15.32 -4.09
CA LYS A 27 -12.80 16.24 -4.75
C LYS A 27 -14.24 16.00 -4.30
N ALA A 28 -14.67 14.74 -4.18
CA ALA A 28 -15.99 14.41 -3.68
C ALA A 28 -16.17 14.85 -2.21
N GLN A 29 -15.12 14.73 -1.38
CA GLN A 29 -15.14 15.16 0.00
C GLN A 29 -15.21 16.69 0.13
N GLN A 30 -14.49 17.41 -0.74
CA GLN A 30 -14.61 18.86 -0.83
C GLN A 30 -16.04 19.29 -1.22
N ALA A 31 -16.68 18.59 -2.16
CA ALA A 31 -18.07 18.89 -2.54
C ALA A 31 -19.06 18.68 -1.39
N VAL A 32 -18.86 17.66 -0.54
CA VAL A 32 -19.67 17.49 0.68
C VAL A 32 -19.44 18.64 1.65
N PHE A 33 -18.19 19.04 1.85
CA PHE A 33 -17.85 20.17 2.73
C PHE A 33 -18.49 21.48 2.25
N GLU A 34 -18.45 21.76 0.94
CA GLU A 34 -19.10 22.93 0.35
C GLU A 34 -20.62 22.90 0.55
N ALA A 35 -21.26 21.73 0.42
CA ALA A 35 -22.69 21.57 0.68
C ALA A 35 -23.04 21.82 2.16
N GLU A 36 -22.22 21.30 3.09
CA GLU A 36 -22.40 21.51 4.53
C GLU A 36 -22.22 22.99 4.94
N GLU A 37 -21.24 23.68 4.35
CA GLU A 37 -21.05 25.11 4.55
C GLU A 37 -22.21 25.95 4.00
N ASN A 38 -22.80 25.56 2.87
CA ASN A 38 -23.99 26.23 2.35
C ASN A 38 -25.21 26.05 3.25
N ILE A 39 -25.41 24.85 3.80
CA ILE A 39 -26.45 24.59 4.82
C ILE A 39 -26.22 25.47 6.04
N ARG A 40 -24.98 25.56 6.52
CA ARG A 40 -24.62 26.39 7.66
C ARG A 40 -24.96 27.86 7.43
N LYS A 41 -24.55 28.43 6.30
CA LYS A 41 -24.86 29.83 5.93
C LYS A 41 -26.37 30.06 5.85
N ASN A 42 -27.12 29.13 5.27
CA ASN A 42 -28.58 29.24 5.20
C ASN A 42 -29.23 29.20 6.59
N ASN A 43 -28.71 28.37 7.49
CA ASN A 43 -29.19 28.30 8.88
C ASN A 43 -28.86 29.56 9.68
N GLU A 44 -27.69 30.16 9.45
CA GLU A 44 -27.32 31.45 10.01
C GLU A 44 -28.28 32.55 9.49
N GLU A 45 -28.55 32.56 8.18
CA GLU A 45 -29.48 33.50 7.55
C GLU A 45 -30.92 33.36 8.09
N ILE A 46 -31.41 32.14 8.32
CA ILE A 46 -32.71 31.89 8.97
C ILE A 46 -32.73 32.50 10.37
N ARG A 47 -31.68 32.29 11.17
CA ARG A 47 -31.60 32.83 12.54
C ARG A 47 -31.59 34.35 12.54
N ASP A 48 -30.78 34.96 11.68
CA ASP A 48 -30.69 36.40 11.57
C ASP A 48 -32.02 37.01 11.12
N THR A 49 -32.68 36.37 10.15
CA THR A 49 -34.02 36.78 9.68
C THR A 49 -35.06 36.70 10.81
N GLN A 50 -35.03 35.66 11.63
CA GLN A 50 -35.92 35.53 12.79
C GLN A 50 -35.66 36.61 13.85
N ILE A 51 -34.39 36.95 14.11
CA ILE A 51 -34.01 38.01 15.05
C ILE A 51 -34.49 39.37 14.52
N ASN A 52 -34.24 39.66 13.24
CA ASN A 52 -34.65 40.90 12.59
C ASN A 52 -36.17 41.05 12.56
N MET A 53 -36.91 39.97 12.32
CA MET A 53 -38.37 39.98 12.36
C MET A 53 -38.91 40.39 13.74
N ARG A 54 -38.29 39.93 14.84
CA ARG A 54 -38.69 40.30 16.21
C ARG A 54 -38.45 41.78 16.54
N GLN A 55 -37.53 42.43 15.84
CA GLN A 55 -37.18 43.84 16.04
C GLN A 55 -37.87 44.76 15.02
N ALA A 56 -38.48 44.20 13.97
CA ALA A 56 -39.10 44.93 12.89
C ALA A 56 -40.49 45.49 13.26
N ASN A 57 -40.96 46.46 12.47
CA ASN A 57 -42.32 46.97 12.56
C ASN A 57 -43.33 45.84 12.19
N PRO A 58 -44.43 45.64 12.95
CA PRO A 58 -45.45 44.62 12.68
C PRO A 58 -45.97 44.58 11.23
N MET A 59 -46.01 45.72 10.53
CA MET A 59 -46.46 45.76 9.13
C MET A 59 -45.54 45.03 8.14
N MET A 60 -44.29 44.75 8.54
CA MET A 60 -43.31 44.02 7.74
C MET A 60 -43.34 42.50 7.97
N TYR A 61 -44.11 42.00 8.94
CA TYR A 61 -44.06 40.59 9.35
C TYR A 61 -44.41 39.63 8.22
N GLU A 62 -45.37 39.97 7.37
CA GLU A 62 -45.74 39.15 6.21
C GLU A 62 -44.57 38.98 5.22
N THR A 63 -43.72 40.00 5.06
CA THR A 63 -42.55 39.92 4.18
C THR A 63 -41.46 39.03 4.76
N TYR A 64 -41.23 39.11 6.07
CA TYR A 64 -40.29 38.23 6.78
C TYR A 64 -40.76 36.79 6.77
N ASP A 65 -42.06 36.55 6.98
CA ASP A 65 -42.64 35.21 6.99
C ASP A 65 -42.50 34.53 5.61
N LYS A 66 -42.83 35.24 4.52
CA LYS A 66 -42.59 34.76 3.15
C LYS A 66 -41.11 34.46 2.89
N TYR A 67 -40.21 35.31 3.37
CA TYR A 67 -38.77 35.08 3.21
C TYR A 67 -38.28 33.87 4.00
N LEU A 68 -38.77 33.70 5.23
CA LEU A 68 -38.47 32.53 6.06
C LEU A 68 -38.94 31.24 5.39
N ILE A 69 -40.15 31.20 4.83
CA ILE A 69 -40.67 30.04 4.08
C ILE A 69 -39.71 29.67 2.94
N HIS A 70 -39.29 30.64 2.14
CA HIS A 70 -38.31 30.42 1.07
C HIS A 70 -36.96 29.89 1.62
N LEU A 71 -36.46 30.41 2.73
CA LEU A 71 -35.21 29.92 3.34
C LEU A 71 -35.34 28.49 3.85
N TRP A 72 -36.51 28.08 4.35
CA TRP A 72 -36.78 26.71 4.76
C TRP A 72 -36.88 25.76 3.56
N GLU A 73 -37.54 26.15 2.48
CA GLU A 73 -37.57 25.38 1.22
C GLU A 73 -36.16 25.21 0.64
N LYS A 74 -35.35 26.28 0.67
CA LYS A 74 -33.94 26.24 0.28
C LYS A 74 -33.13 25.31 1.19
N ALA A 75 -33.42 25.25 2.50
CA ALA A 75 -32.76 24.33 3.43
C ALA A 75 -33.02 22.86 3.05
N GLU A 76 -34.26 22.53 2.67
CA GLU A 76 -34.62 21.18 2.23
C GLU A 76 -33.87 20.80 0.93
N GLN A 77 -33.79 21.72 -0.03
CA GLN A 77 -33.02 21.52 -1.27
C GLN A 77 -31.52 21.31 -0.98
N LEU A 78 -30.93 22.10 -0.08
CA LEU A 78 -29.53 21.96 0.30
C LEU A 78 -29.24 20.64 1.01
N GLU A 79 -30.16 20.15 1.84
CA GLU A 79 -30.04 18.83 2.49
C GLU A 79 -30.09 17.70 1.46
N GLN A 80 -30.97 17.79 0.46
CA GLN A 80 -30.99 16.82 -0.65
C GLN A 80 -29.65 16.79 -1.40
N ILE A 81 -29.10 17.95 -1.73
CA ILE A 81 -27.79 18.08 -2.39
C ILE A 81 -26.67 17.47 -1.53
N ARG A 82 -26.68 17.71 -0.22
CA ARG A 82 -25.71 17.15 0.72
C ARG A 82 -25.80 15.63 0.78
N GLN A 83 -27.01 15.06 0.81
CA GLN A 83 -27.22 13.62 0.78
C GLN A 83 -26.76 12.98 -0.53
N GLU A 84 -26.95 13.64 -1.67
CA GLU A 84 -26.45 13.17 -2.96
C GLU A 84 -24.92 13.22 -3.03
N ALA A 85 -24.31 14.32 -2.55
CA ALA A 85 -22.86 14.46 -2.46
C ALA A 85 -22.26 13.38 -1.55
N GLN A 86 -22.89 13.10 -0.41
CA GLN A 86 -22.47 12.05 0.50
C GLN A 86 -22.57 10.66 -0.15
N ARG A 87 -23.67 10.36 -0.84
CA ARG A 87 -23.81 9.10 -1.59
C ARG A 87 -22.72 8.92 -2.64
N ARG A 88 -22.36 9.98 -3.37
CA ARG A 88 -21.25 9.96 -4.33
C ARG A 88 -19.92 9.69 -3.63
N LEU A 89 -19.65 10.37 -2.51
CA LEU A 89 -18.44 10.16 -1.73
C LEU A 89 -18.31 8.69 -1.27
N ASP A 90 -19.39 8.08 -0.80
CA ASP A 90 -19.39 6.70 -0.32
C ASP A 90 -19.12 5.70 -1.46
N ILE A 91 -19.68 5.93 -2.65
CA ILE A 91 -19.39 5.13 -3.85
C ILE A 91 -17.90 5.22 -4.22
N GLU A 92 -17.34 6.44 -4.23
CA GLU A 92 -15.92 6.62 -4.59
C GLU A 92 -14.97 6.04 -3.53
N LYS A 93 -15.33 6.11 -2.24
CA LYS A 93 -14.59 5.43 -1.17
C LYS A 93 -14.60 3.91 -1.33
N GLN A 94 -15.74 3.32 -1.68
CA GLN A 94 -15.81 1.87 -1.93
C GLN A 94 -14.92 1.43 -3.10
N LYS A 95 -14.85 2.25 -4.17
CA LYS A 95 -13.93 2.00 -5.28
C LYS A 95 -12.47 2.07 -4.84
N LEU A 96 -12.11 3.07 -4.01
CA LEU A 96 -10.76 3.21 -3.48
C LEU A 96 -10.34 1.97 -2.66
N ILE A 97 -11.21 1.48 -1.77
CA ILE A 97 -10.96 0.28 -0.96
C ILE A 97 -10.66 -0.94 -1.85
N LYS A 98 -11.42 -1.14 -2.93
CA LYS A 98 -11.18 -2.24 -3.88
C LYS A 98 -9.81 -2.13 -4.57
N LEU A 99 -9.40 -0.92 -4.94
CA LEU A 99 -8.09 -0.66 -5.55
C LEU A 99 -6.95 -0.90 -4.55
N GLU A 100 -7.11 -0.44 -3.31
CA GLU A 100 -6.15 -0.67 -2.22
C GLU A 100 -5.93 -2.16 -1.93
N GLN A 101 -7.02 -2.93 -1.84
CA GLN A 101 -6.94 -4.38 -1.71
C GLN A 101 -6.14 -5.00 -2.87
N GLY A 102 -6.38 -4.53 -4.10
CA GLY A 102 -5.66 -4.98 -5.29
C GLY A 102 -4.17 -4.66 -5.28
N VAL A 103 -3.76 -3.53 -4.70
CA VAL A 103 -2.35 -3.17 -4.50
C VAL A 103 -1.72 -4.07 -3.42
N LYS A 104 -2.39 -4.19 -2.27
CA LYS A 104 -1.92 -4.99 -1.12
C LYS A 104 -1.65 -6.46 -1.48
N VAL A 105 -2.49 -7.05 -2.33
CA VAL A 105 -2.28 -8.43 -2.82
C VAL A 105 -0.98 -8.53 -3.63
N LEU A 106 -0.70 -7.55 -4.51
CA LEU A 106 0.52 -7.55 -5.31
C LEU A 106 1.78 -7.27 -4.50
N GLU A 107 1.68 -6.40 -3.48
CA GLU A 107 2.77 -6.15 -2.54
C GLU A 107 3.15 -7.42 -1.78
N LYS A 108 2.15 -8.12 -1.20
CA LYS A 108 2.38 -9.42 -0.56
C LYS A 108 2.99 -10.45 -1.50
N HIS A 109 2.53 -10.49 -2.75
CA HIS A 109 3.12 -11.40 -3.75
C HIS A 109 4.57 -11.03 -4.09
N LYS A 110 4.90 -9.74 -4.14
CA LYS A 110 6.28 -9.26 -4.33
C LYS A 110 7.17 -9.65 -3.15
N GLU A 111 6.69 -9.52 -1.92
CA GLU A 111 7.41 -9.93 -0.70
C GLU A 111 7.72 -11.42 -0.70
N LYS A 112 6.72 -12.28 -0.95
CA LYS A 112 6.92 -13.74 -1.04
C LYS A 112 7.95 -14.13 -2.09
N ASN A 113 7.91 -13.50 -3.27
CA ASN A 113 8.90 -13.77 -4.32
C ASN A 113 10.30 -13.28 -3.94
N ARG A 114 10.41 -12.21 -3.17
CA ARG A 114 11.69 -11.73 -2.65
C ARG A 114 12.27 -12.71 -1.63
N GLU A 115 11.44 -13.24 -0.74
CA GLU A 115 11.85 -14.27 0.22
C GLU A 115 12.31 -15.54 -0.49
N ALA A 116 11.57 -16.00 -1.50
CA ALA A 116 11.95 -17.16 -2.31
C ALA A 116 13.30 -16.95 -3.01
N TYR A 117 13.53 -15.76 -3.57
CA TYR A 117 14.80 -15.39 -4.20
C TYR A 117 15.98 -15.44 -3.21
N ILE A 118 15.80 -14.89 -2.01
CA ILE A 118 16.84 -14.90 -0.98
C ILE A 118 17.10 -16.35 -0.49
N ALA A 119 16.06 -17.15 -0.35
CA ALA A 119 16.20 -18.56 0.04
C ALA A 119 16.96 -19.36 -1.03
N GLU A 120 16.70 -19.10 -2.31
CA GLU A 120 17.42 -19.71 -3.43
C GLU A 120 18.89 -19.27 -3.47
N GLU A 121 19.19 -17.99 -3.28
CA GLU A 121 20.57 -17.50 -3.18
C GLU A 121 21.32 -18.18 -2.02
N LYS A 122 20.72 -18.25 -0.82
CA LYS A 122 21.33 -18.94 0.33
C LYS A 122 21.54 -20.43 0.07
N ALA A 123 20.59 -21.09 -0.58
CA ALA A 123 20.71 -22.51 -0.92
C ALA A 123 21.82 -22.75 -1.97
N ALA A 124 21.97 -21.85 -2.93
CA ALA A 124 23.06 -21.90 -3.92
C ALA A 124 24.42 -21.65 -3.25
N GLU A 125 24.53 -20.67 -2.35
CA GLU A 125 25.73 -20.42 -1.55
C GLU A 125 26.11 -21.65 -0.71
N LEU A 126 25.15 -22.25 -0.01
CA LEU A 126 25.37 -23.49 0.76
C LEU A 126 25.86 -24.65 -0.11
N LYS A 127 25.30 -24.82 -1.31
CA LYS A 127 25.79 -25.84 -2.27
C LYS A 127 27.22 -25.55 -2.70
N GLN A 128 27.54 -24.31 -3.05
CA GLN A 128 28.90 -23.91 -3.41
C GLN A 128 29.89 -24.16 -2.26
N PHE A 129 29.53 -23.82 -1.03
CA PHE A 129 30.36 -24.11 0.14
C PHE A 129 30.56 -25.62 0.35
N SER A 130 29.51 -26.43 0.16
CA SER A 130 29.61 -27.89 0.26
C SER A 130 30.52 -28.47 -0.82
N GLU A 131 30.38 -28.03 -2.07
CA GLU A 131 31.23 -28.47 -3.19
C GLU A 131 32.70 -28.08 -2.96
N LEU A 132 32.94 -26.87 -2.45
CA LEU A 132 34.27 -26.39 -2.10
C LEU A 132 34.85 -27.17 -0.90
N GLY A 133 34.00 -27.57 0.05
CA GLY A 133 34.38 -28.43 1.17
C GLY A 133 34.79 -29.83 0.71
N VAL A 134 33.99 -30.46 -0.17
CA VAL A 134 34.30 -31.79 -0.73
C VAL A 134 35.58 -31.76 -1.55
N THR A 135 35.78 -30.74 -2.40
CA THR A 135 37.00 -30.63 -3.21
C THR A 135 38.24 -30.41 -2.35
N ARG A 136 38.17 -29.56 -1.31
CA ARG A 136 39.26 -29.39 -0.35
C ARG A 136 39.57 -30.66 0.44
N PHE A 137 38.55 -31.36 0.94
CA PHE A 137 38.73 -32.61 1.65
C PHE A 137 39.37 -33.66 0.75
N PHE A 138 38.89 -33.81 -0.49
CA PHE A 138 39.45 -34.74 -1.46
C PHE A 138 40.91 -34.42 -1.82
N ALA A 139 41.24 -33.14 -1.98
CA ALA A 139 42.62 -32.71 -2.21
C ALA A 139 43.52 -33.07 -1.01
N GLN A 140 43.08 -32.78 0.22
CA GLN A 140 43.81 -33.13 1.44
C GLN A 140 43.96 -34.64 1.62
N SER A 141 42.93 -35.43 1.30
CA SER A 141 42.99 -36.88 1.34
C SER A 141 43.99 -37.46 0.33
N LYS A 142 44.07 -36.89 -0.89
CA LYS A 142 45.09 -37.27 -1.86
C LYS A 142 46.50 -36.95 -1.39
N GLU A 143 46.73 -35.76 -0.85
CA GLU A 143 48.04 -35.38 -0.30
C GLU A 143 48.49 -36.36 0.80
N LYS A 144 47.58 -36.74 1.71
CA LYS A 144 47.87 -37.75 2.73
C LYS A 144 48.19 -39.13 2.16
N GLN A 145 47.44 -39.58 1.16
CA GLN A 145 47.72 -40.86 0.49
C GLN A 145 49.08 -40.85 -0.19
N GLU A 146 49.45 -39.75 -0.86
CA GLU A 146 50.77 -39.61 -1.47
C GLU A 146 51.91 -39.58 -0.43
N GLU A 147 51.67 -39.00 0.75
CA GLU A 147 52.62 -39.04 1.87
C GLU A 147 52.75 -40.45 2.44
N GLU A 148 51.64 -41.16 2.69
CA GLU A 148 51.63 -42.54 3.16
C GLU A 148 52.33 -43.48 2.17
N GLU A 149 52.08 -43.34 0.85
CA GLU A 149 52.77 -44.13 -0.18
C GLU A 149 54.29 -43.87 -0.19
N LYS A 150 54.71 -42.61 -0.01
CA LYS A 150 56.14 -42.27 0.10
C LYS A 150 56.77 -42.84 1.36
N GLU A 151 56.04 -42.88 2.48
CA GLU A 151 56.53 -43.49 3.72
C GLU A 151 56.63 -45.01 3.63
N VAL A 152 55.64 -45.68 3.01
CA VAL A 152 55.69 -47.13 2.76
C VAL A 152 56.84 -47.49 1.81
N LEU A 153 57.06 -46.70 0.76
CA LEU A 153 58.23 -46.87 -0.13
C LEU A 153 59.55 -46.70 0.62
N ARG A 154 59.65 -45.74 1.55
CA ARG A 154 60.85 -45.58 2.40
C ARG A 154 61.04 -46.77 3.34
N GLN A 155 59.97 -47.30 3.93
CA GLN A 155 60.05 -48.47 4.81
C GLN A 155 60.44 -49.74 4.04
N LEU A 156 59.93 -49.92 2.81
CA LEU A 156 60.33 -51.03 1.93
C LEU A 156 61.81 -50.91 1.52
N ALA A 157 62.27 -49.70 1.17
CA ALA A 157 63.68 -49.48 0.86
C ALA A 157 64.60 -49.78 2.07
N GLN A 158 64.18 -49.41 3.29
CA GLN A 158 64.90 -49.75 4.52
C GLN A 158 64.87 -51.25 4.86
N LEU A 159 63.83 -51.98 4.44
CA LEU A 159 63.75 -53.43 4.60
C LEU A 159 64.62 -54.17 3.57
N GLU A 160 64.73 -53.66 2.35
CA GLU A 160 65.65 -54.18 1.33
C GLU A 160 67.12 -53.91 1.67
N GLU A 161 67.43 -52.80 2.37
CA GLU A 161 68.79 -52.46 2.80
C GLU A 161 69.27 -53.27 4.02
N ASN A 162 68.34 -53.93 4.73
CA ASN A 162 68.60 -54.77 5.92
C ASN A 162 68.56 -56.29 5.65
N LEU A 163 68.47 -56.70 4.37
CA LEU A 163 68.55 -58.09 3.88
C LEU A 163 69.93 -58.36 3.25
#